data_AF-A0A958H6E7-F1
#
_entry.id   AF-A0A958H6E7-F1
#
_cell.length_a   1.000
_cell.length_b   1.000
_cell.length_c   1.000
_cell.angle_alpha   90.00
_cell.angle_beta   90.00
_cell.angle_gamma   90.00
#
_symmetry.space_group_name_H-M   'P 1'
#
loop_
_entity.id
_entity.type
_entity.pdbx_description
1 polymer ?
#
loop_
_entity_poly.entity_id
_entity_poly.type
_entity_poly.pdbx_seq_one_letter_code
_entity_poly.pdbx_strand_id
1 'polypeptide(L)' 'FTVAQAVSLALLSIVVWANVVGSLLPLLASKLRVDPAIVSGPFMSTLVDATGLLIYLQVAKMILGI' A
#
# COMPACT_ATOMS: atom_id res chain seq x y z
N PHE A 1 -21.85 -2.89 11.80
CA PHE A 1 -21.13 -3.90 11.00
C PHE A 1 -20.46 -3.33 9.74
N THR A 2 -21.01 -2.28 9.11
CA THR A 2 -20.44 -1.64 7.91
C THR A 2 -19.00 -1.16 8.08
N VAL A 3 -18.65 -0.58 9.23
CA VAL A 3 -17.25 -0.19 9.54
C VAL A 3 -16.33 -1.41 9.56
N ALA A 4 -16.73 -2.51 10.19
CA ALA A 4 -15.92 -3.73 10.26
C ALA A 4 -15.70 -4.34 8.85
N GLN A 5 -16.71 -4.29 7.98
CA GLN A 5 -16.60 -4.71 6.58
C GLN A 5 -15.67 -3.80 5.78
N ALA A 6 -15.74 -2.48 5.98
CA ALA A 6 -14.84 -1.53 5.33
C ALA A 6 -13.38 -1.76 5.76
N VAL A 7 -13.14 -1.94 7.05
CA VAL A 7 -11.80 -2.19 7.60
C VAL A 7 -11.24 -3.53 7.10
N SER A 8 -12.02 -4.61 7.11
CA SER A 8 -11.53 -5.92 6.64
C SER A 8 -11.19 -5.93 5.16
N LEU A 9 -12.03 -5.32 4.31
CA LEU A 9 -11.77 -5.23 2.87
C LEU A 9 -10.59 -4.31 2.55
N ALA A 10 -10.48 -3.18 3.27
CA ALA A 10 -9.35 -2.27 3.13
C ALA A 10 -8.03 -2.94 3.51
N LEU A 11 -7.98 -3.62 4.67
CA LEU A 11 -6.78 -4.33 5.11
C LEU A 11 -6.34 -5.41 4.11
N LEU A 12 -7.28 -6.19 3.58
CA LEU A 12 -6.96 -7.21 2.57
C LEU A 12 -6.36 -6.55 1.31
N SER A 13 -6.95 -5.45 0.85
CA SER A 13 -6.47 -4.70 -0.32
C SER A 13 -5.08 -4.08 -0.08
N ILE A 14 -4.84 -3.52 1.11
CA ILE A 14 -3.57 -2.91 1.50
C ILE A 14 -2.46 -3.97 1.58
N VAL A 15 -2.73 -5.16 2.13
CA VAL A 15 -1.73 -6.24 2.23
C VAL A 15 -1.33 -6.75 0.84
N VAL A 16 -2.29 -6.94 -0.07
CA VAL A 16 -1.99 -7.32 -1.45
C VAL A 16 -1.15 -6.24 -2.12
N TRP A 17 -1.54 -4.97 -1.98
CA TRP A 17 -0.80 -3.84 -2.54
C TRP A 17 0.63 -3.73 -1.98
N ALA A 18 0.80 -3.87 -0.67
CA ALA A 18 2.10 -3.80 0.00
C ALA A 18 3.06 -4.90 -0.49
N ASN A 19 2.57 -6.11 -0.75
CA ASN A 19 3.38 -7.19 -1.32
C ASN A 19 3.80 -6.91 -2.77
N VAL A 20 2.88 -6.36 -3.58
CA VAL A 20 3.18 -5.98 -4.97
C VAL A 20 4.22 -4.87 -5.00
N VAL A 21 4.02 -3.80 -4.24
CA VAL A 21 5.00 -2.71 -4.12
C VAL A 21 6.33 -3.23 -3.56
N GLY A 22 6.30 -3.99 -2.47
CA GLY A 22 7.51 -4.48 -1.80
C GLY A 22 8.37 -5.38 -2.69
N SER A 23 7.76 -6.11 -3.63
CA SER A 23 8.50 -6.91 -4.62
C SER A 23 8.93 -6.12 -5.84
N LEU A 24 8.12 -5.17 -6.34
CA LEU A 24 8.44 -4.38 -7.54
C LEU A 24 9.46 -3.27 -7.28
N LEU A 25 9.41 -2.65 -6.11
CA LEU A 25 10.21 -1.47 -5.79
C LEU A 25 11.73 -1.75 -5.79
N PRO A 26 12.25 -2.85 -5.20
CA PRO A 26 13.65 -3.23 -5.33
C PRO A 26 14.07 -3.60 -6.76
N LEU A 27 13.17 -4.24 -7.52
CA LEU A 27 13.41 -4.61 -8.92
C LEU A 27 13.54 -3.38 -9.81
N LEU A 28 12.66 -2.40 -9.62
CA LEU A 28 12.71 -1.11 -10.33
C LEU A 28 13.94 -0.31 -9.93
N ALA A 29 14.30 -0.26 -8.65
CA ALA A 29 15.52 0.41 -8.18
C ALA A 29 16.77 -0.17 -8.86
N SER A 30 16.91 -1.50 -8.86
CA SER A 30 18.00 -2.19 -9.55
C SER A 30 18.05 -1.87 -11.05
N LYS A 31 16.87 -1.85 -11.72
CA LYS A 31 16.78 -1.49 -13.14
C LYS A 31 17.18 -0.04 -13.43
N LEU A 32 16.93 0.87 -12.50
CA LEU A 32 17.32 2.28 -12.57
C LEU A 32 18.76 2.53 -12.08
N ARG A 33 19.53 1.49 -11.74
CA ARG A 33 20.89 1.56 -11.16
C ARG A 33 20.94 2.29 -9.82
N VAL A 34 19.85 2.28 -9.07
CA VAL A 34 19.78 2.76 -7.69
C VAL A 34 19.93 1.57 -6.75
N ASP A 35 20.69 1.75 -5.66
CA ASP A 35 20.89 0.69 -4.66
C ASP A 35 19.55 0.29 -4.01
N PRO A 36 19.07 -0.94 -4.21
CA PRO A 36 17.80 -1.42 -3.65
C PRO A 36 17.77 -1.34 -2.12
N ALA A 37 18.91 -1.48 -1.44
CA ALA A 37 18.98 -1.47 0.02
C ALA A 37 18.63 -0.10 0.62
N ILE A 38 18.89 0.98 -0.12
CA ILE A 38 18.59 2.35 0.29
C ILE A 38 17.08 2.64 0.11
N VAL A 39 16.49 2.12 -0.98
CA VAL A 39 15.08 2.38 -1.33
C VAL A 39 14.12 1.44 -0.58
N SER A 40 14.51 0.22 -0.25
CA SER A 40 13.63 -0.72 0.45
C SER A 40 13.38 -0.38 1.93
N GLY A 41 14.15 0.54 2.51
CA GLY A 41 14.00 0.97 3.90
C GLY A 41 12.87 2.00 4.09
N PRO A 42 13.18 3.28 4.34
CA PRO A 42 12.18 4.31 4.67
C PRO A 42 11.23 4.67 3.51
N PHE A 43 11.63 4.41 2.26
CA PHE A 43 10.78 4.73 1.11
C PHE A 43 9.64 3.72 0.93
N MET A 44 9.85 2.44 1.27
CA MET A 44 8.80 1.43 1.19
C MET A 44 7.66 1.75 2.18
N SER A 45 7.99 2.01 3.45
CA SER A 45 6.98 2.30 4.47
C SER A 45 6.19 3.57 4.15
N THR A 46 6.87 4.65 3.72
CA THR A 46 6.20 5.91 3.35
C THR A 46 5.28 5.75 2.13
N LEU A 47 5.70 4.98 1.11
CA LEU A 47 4.87 4.73 -0.05
C LEU A 47 3.64 3.89 0.31
N VAL A 48 3.82 2.81 1.09
CA VAL A 48 2.72 1.96 1.55
C VAL A 48 1.77 2.72 2.48
N ASP A 49 2.27 3.61 3.34
CA ASP A 49 1.43 4.44 4.21
C ASP A 49 0.56 5.40 3.40
N ALA A 50 1.16 6.19 2.49
CA ALA A 50 0.44 7.15 1.68
C ALA A 50 -0.60 6.47 0.77
N THR A 51 -0.19 5.39 0.08
CA THR A 51 -1.09 4.65 -0.82
C THR A 51 -2.12 3.81 -0.05
N GLY A 52 -1.76 3.26 1.10
CA GLY A 52 -2.66 2.50 1.96
C GLY A 52 -3.76 3.38 2.54
N LEU A 53 -3.46 4.62 2.91
CA LEU A 53 -4.47 5.59 3.33
C LEU A 53 -5.45 5.91 2.19
N LEU A 54 -4.96 6.07 0.96
CA LEU A 54 -5.82 6.26 -0.21
C LEU A 54 -6.74 5.05 -0.44
N ILE A 55 -6.21 3.84 -0.35
CA ILE A 55 -7.00 2.60 -0.48
C ILE A 55 -8.08 2.55 0.61
N TYR A 56 -7.71 2.81 1.86
CA TYR A 56 -8.65 2.83 2.97
C TYR A 56 -9.76 3.85 2.78
N LEU A 57 -9.42 5.09 2.43
CA LEU A 57 -10.40 6.16 2.22
C LEU A 57 -11.34 5.85 1.04
N GLN A 58 -10.84 5.24 -0.03
CA GLN A 58 -11.67 4.83 -1.16
C GLN A 58 -12.62 3.68 -0.82
N VAL A 59 -12.16 2.68 -0.07
CA VAL A 59 -13.02 1.60 0.44
C VAL A 59 -14.05 2.15 1.41
N ALA A 60 -13.64 3.06 2.29
CA ALA A 60 -14.53 3.71 3.24
C ALA A 60 -15.60 4.53 2.51
N LYS A 61 -15.23 5.30 1.48
CA LYS A 61 -16.17 6.01 0.62
C LYS A 61 -17.19 5.08 -0.04
N MET A 62 -16.73 3.93 -0.54
CA MET A 62 -17.59 2.98 -1.25
C MET A 62 -18.58 2.24 -0.33
N ILE A 63 -18.17 1.93 0.91
CA ILE A 63 -18.97 1.13 1.86
C ILE A 63 -19.75 2.00 2.85
N LEU A 64 -19.16 3.08 3.34
CA LEU A 64 -19.75 3.98 4.34
C LEU A 64 -20.40 5.21 3.70
N GLY A 65 -20.15 5.48 2.41
CA GLY A 65 -20.74 6.61 1.69
C GLY A 65 -20.18 7.98 2.09
N ILE A 66 -18.97 8.01 2.65
CA ILE A 66 -18.27 9.23 3.10
C ILE A 66 -17.37 9.84 2.03
#